data_AF-G0ZJ35-F1
#
_entry.id   AF-G0ZJ35-F1
#
_cell.length_a   1.000
_cell.length_b   1.000
_cell.length_c   1.000
_cell.angle_alpha   90.00
_cell.angle_beta   90.00
_cell.angle_gamma   90.00
#
_symmetry.space_group_name_H-M   'P 1'
#
loop_
_entity.id
_entity.type
_entity.pdbx_description
1 polymer ?
#
loop_
_entity_poly.entity_id
_entity_poly.type
_entity_poly.pdbx_seq_one_letter_code
_entity_poly.pdbx_strand_id
1 'polypeptide(L)'
;GLSEETAIENYGEDNIEVYHSNFQPLEFTVPHRPENDCYAKLICVKNENERVVGFHVLGPNAGEITQGFGIALKLNATKSDFDNLIGIHPTCAEIFTTLNITKRSGKDVNAQGC
;
A
#
# COMPACT_ATOMS: atom_id res chain seq x y z
N GLY A 1 5.77 -1.75 10.11
CA GLY A 1 6.31 -3.09 9.80
C GLY A 1 7.77 -2.94 9.43
N LEU A 2 8.30 -3.86 8.63
CA LEU A 2 9.63 -3.75 8.05
C LEU A 2 9.65 -2.73 6.92
N SER A 3 10.82 -2.13 6.70
CA SER A 3 11.11 -1.44 5.45
C SER A 3 11.33 -2.44 4.31
N GLU A 4 11.46 -1.94 3.08
CA GLU A 4 11.58 -2.81 1.91
C GLU A 4 12.96 -3.45 1.85
N GLU A 5 13.99 -2.65 2.07
CA GLU A 5 15.38 -3.07 2.19
C GLU A 5 15.56 -4.09 3.33
N THR A 6 14.99 -3.86 4.50
CA THR A 6 15.06 -4.83 5.61
C THR A 6 14.24 -6.09 5.32
N ALA A 7 13.13 -5.99 4.61
CA ALA A 7 12.38 -7.18 4.18
C ALA A 7 13.18 -8.02 3.17
N ILE A 8 13.88 -7.38 2.22
CA ILE A 8 14.77 -8.04 1.27
C ILE A 8 15.95 -8.69 2.00
N GLU A 9 16.58 -8.00 2.95
CA GLU A 9 17.65 -8.55 3.77
C GLU A 9 17.21 -9.80 4.57
N ASN A 10 16.00 -9.76 5.14
CA ASN A 10 15.50 -10.82 6.01
C ASN A 10 14.95 -12.05 5.25
N TYR A 11 14.32 -11.83 4.09
CA TYR A 11 13.57 -12.87 3.38
C TYR A 11 14.11 -13.21 1.98
N GLY A 12 15.05 -12.42 1.46
CA GLY A 12 15.59 -12.55 0.11
C GLY A 12 14.75 -11.81 -0.93
N GLU A 13 15.41 -11.15 -1.89
CA GLU A 13 14.75 -10.36 -2.94
C GLU A 13 13.75 -11.19 -3.75
N ASP A 14 14.09 -12.43 -4.08
CA ASP A 14 13.22 -13.33 -4.84
C ASP A 14 11.93 -13.69 -4.12
N ASN A 15 11.88 -13.52 -2.79
CA ASN A 15 10.74 -13.90 -1.98
C ASN A 15 9.88 -12.69 -1.55
N ILE A 16 10.32 -11.47 -1.87
CA ILE A 16 9.54 -10.25 -1.61
C ILE A 16 8.71 -9.87 -2.84
N GLU A 17 7.46 -9.50 -2.61
CA GLU A 17 6.60 -8.82 -3.59
C GLU A 17 6.13 -7.50 -2.98
N VAL A 18 6.22 -6.41 -3.75
CA VAL A 18 5.85 -5.06 -3.28
C VAL A 18 4.71 -4.54 -4.13
N TYR A 19 3.54 -4.42 -3.53
CA TYR A 19 2.36 -3.82 -4.14
C TYR A 19 2.34 -2.34 -3.84
N HIS A 20 2.15 -1.49 -4.85
CA HIS A 20 2.22 -0.04 -4.67
C HIS A 20 1.40 0.74 -5.69
N SER A 21 1.03 1.96 -5.32
CA SER A 21 0.37 2.92 -6.20
C SER A 21 0.58 4.34 -5.68
N ASN A 22 0.62 5.30 -6.58
CA ASN A 22 0.29 6.68 -6.23
C ASN A 22 -1.24 6.82 -6.12
N PHE A 23 -1.68 7.83 -5.38
CA PHE A 23 -3.10 8.17 -5.25
C PHE A 23 -3.27 9.68 -5.09
N GLN A 24 -4.47 10.19 -5.37
CA GLN A 24 -4.81 11.60 -5.19
C GLN A 24 -5.96 11.72 -4.17
N PRO A 25 -5.73 12.34 -3.00
CA PRO A 25 -6.81 12.69 -2.08
C PRO A 25 -7.88 13.51 -2.80
N LEU A 26 -9.16 13.18 -2.62
CA LEU A 26 -10.24 13.92 -3.29
C LEU A 26 -10.19 15.41 -2.91
N GLU A 27 -9.85 15.73 -1.67
CA GLU A 27 -9.71 17.08 -1.14
C GLU A 27 -8.60 17.89 -1.83
N PHE A 28 -7.67 17.23 -2.53
CA PHE A 28 -6.56 17.89 -3.23
C PHE A 28 -6.93 18.33 -4.65
N THR A 29 -8.02 17.80 -5.21
CA THR A 29 -8.48 18.08 -6.58
C THR A 29 -8.96 19.54 -6.74
N VAL A 30 -9.89 19.99 -5.89
CA VAL A 30 -10.43 21.37 -5.91
C VAL A 30 -9.36 22.45 -5.72
N PRO A 31 -8.41 22.35 -4.78
CA PRO A 31 -7.34 23.34 -4.63
C PRO A 31 -6.22 23.18 -5.67
N HIS A 32 -6.34 22.27 -6.64
CA HIS A 32 -5.33 22.01 -7.68
C HIS A 32 -3.94 21.73 -7.11
N ARG A 33 -3.87 20.90 -6.05
CA ARG A 33 -2.58 20.42 -5.55
C ARG A 33 -1.98 19.44 -6.56
N PRO A 34 -0.63 19.30 -6.59
CA PRO A 34 0.02 18.39 -7.52
C PRO A 34 -0.55 16.97 -7.42
N GLU A 35 -0.63 16.31 -8.56
CA GLU A 35 -1.03 14.91 -8.65
C GLU A 35 0.16 14.01 -8.33
N ASN A 36 -0.13 12.78 -7.93
CA ASN A 36 0.87 11.74 -7.68
C ASN A 36 1.86 12.04 -6.54
N ASP A 37 1.57 13.00 -5.67
CA ASP A 37 2.41 13.29 -4.49
C ASP A 37 2.16 12.31 -3.32
N CYS A 38 1.00 11.64 -3.30
CA CYS A 38 0.69 10.63 -2.28
C CYS A 38 0.98 9.22 -2.81
N TYR A 39 1.47 8.35 -1.94
CA TYR A 39 1.96 7.02 -2.30
C TYR A 39 1.66 5.99 -1.21
N ALA A 40 1.26 4.80 -1.62
CA ALA A 40 0.98 3.67 -0.74
C ALA A 40 1.77 2.44 -1.18
N LYS A 41 2.29 1.66 -0.22
CA LYS A 41 2.85 0.34 -0.50
C LYS A 41 2.61 -0.69 0.59
N LEU A 42 2.43 -1.93 0.15
CA LEU A 42 2.46 -3.15 0.96
C LEU A 42 3.68 -3.99 0.55
N ILE A 43 4.39 -4.51 1.54
CA ILE A 43 5.54 -5.40 1.34
C ILE A 43 5.13 -6.78 1.84
N CYS A 44 5.13 -7.76 0.94
CA CYS A 44 4.60 -9.09 1.16
C CYS A 44 5.68 -10.16 0.99
N VAL A 45 5.59 -11.23 1.79
CA VAL A 45 6.48 -12.40 1.69
C VAL A 45 5.76 -13.51 0.92
N LYS A 46 6.24 -13.84 -0.28
CA LYS A 46 5.55 -14.73 -1.23
C LYS A 46 5.38 -16.15 -0.71
N ASN A 47 6.44 -16.74 -0.15
CA ASN A 47 6.38 -18.10 0.40
C ASN A 47 5.60 -18.21 1.72
N GLU A 48 5.10 -17.10 2.26
CA GLU A 48 4.26 -17.06 3.45
C GLU A 48 2.84 -16.57 3.10
N ASN A 49 2.31 -17.05 1.98
CA ASN A 49 0.96 -16.70 1.49
C ASN A 49 0.76 -15.17 1.37
N GLU A 50 1.79 -14.48 0.89
CA GLU A 50 1.82 -13.02 0.76
C GLU A 50 1.50 -12.29 2.07
N ARG A 51 1.99 -12.83 3.19
CA ARG A 51 1.90 -12.15 4.50
C ARG A 51 2.49 -10.74 4.39
N VAL A 52 1.73 -9.76 4.85
CA VAL A 52 2.14 -8.35 4.85
C VAL A 52 3.10 -8.11 6.00
N VAL A 53 4.36 -7.88 5.68
CA VAL A 53 5.43 -7.56 6.66
C VAL A 53 5.74 -6.08 6.73
N GLY A 54 5.37 -5.31 5.70
CA GLY A 54 5.54 -3.86 5.64
C GLY A 54 4.28 -3.16 5.11
N PHE A 55 3.99 -2.00 5.69
CA PHE A 55 2.86 -1.14 5.34
C PHE A 55 3.35 0.29 5.42
N HIS A 56 3.37 1.02 4.32
CA HIS A 56 3.78 2.43 4.31
C HIS A 56 2.79 3.27 3.50
N VAL A 57 2.50 4.45 4.03
CA VAL A 57 1.69 5.48 3.37
C VAL A 57 2.39 6.82 3.48
N LEU A 58 2.43 7.55 2.37
CA LEU A 58 2.77 8.96 2.29
C LEU A 58 1.51 9.69 1.82
N GLY A 59 0.96 10.55 2.66
CA GLY A 59 -0.27 11.28 2.37
C GLY A 59 -0.89 11.92 3.61
N PRO A 60 -2.03 12.60 3.46
CA PRO A 60 -2.74 13.21 4.59
C PRO A 60 -3.25 12.14 5.55
N ASN A 61 -3.34 12.51 6.85
CA ASN A 61 -3.86 11.65 7.91
C ASN A 61 -3.16 10.27 8.02
N ALA A 62 -1.90 10.17 7.61
CA ALA A 62 -1.12 8.93 7.61
C ALA A 62 -1.12 8.19 8.96
N GLY A 63 -1.12 8.92 10.08
CA GLY A 63 -1.23 8.36 11.42
C GLY A 63 -2.54 7.57 11.61
N GLU A 64 -3.67 8.16 11.24
CA GLU A 64 -5.00 7.55 11.43
C GLU A 64 -5.21 6.34 10.52
N ILE A 65 -4.75 6.44 9.26
CA ILE A 65 -4.78 5.32 8.32
C ILE A 65 -3.94 4.16 8.88
N THR A 66 -2.70 4.45 9.29
CA THR A 66 -1.76 3.43 9.77
C THR A 66 -2.23 2.79 11.08
N GLN A 67 -2.84 3.57 11.98
CA GLN A 67 -3.36 3.06 13.24
C GLN A 67 -4.43 1.97 13.02
N GLY A 68 -5.32 2.16 12.04
CA GLY A 68 -6.33 1.16 11.68
C GLY A 68 -5.73 -0.14 11.14
N PHE A 69 -4.75 -0.06 10.24
CA PHE A 69 -4.11 -1.24 9.66
C PHE A 69 -3.04 -1.88 10.56
N GLY A 70 -2.56 -1.18 11.59
CA GLY A 70 -1.55 -1.71 12.51
C GLY A 70 -1.97 -3.01 13.20
N ILE A 71 -3.26 -3.17 13.49
CA ILE A 71 -3.78 -4.41 14.06
C ILE A 71 -3.77 -5.57 13.05
N ALA A 72 -4.00 -5.30 11.77
CA ALA A 72 -3.94 -6.31 10.71
C ALA A 72 -2.54 -6.91 10.60
N LEU A 73 -1.49 -6.08 10.68
CA LEU A 73 -0.11 -6.55 10.72
C LEU A 73 0.17 -7.40 11.97
N LYS A 74 -0.38 -7.01 13.13
CA LYS A 74 -0.25 -7.78 14.37
C LYS A 74 -0.90 -9.17 14.28
N LEU A 75 -1.98 -9.28 13.50
CA LEU A 75 -2.71 -10.52 13.24
C LEU A 75 -2.18 -11.29 12.02
N ASN A 76 -1.01 -10.91 11.48
CA ASN A 76 -0.39 -11.56 10.32
C ASN A 76 -1.26 -11.55 9.06
N ALA A 77 -1.98 -10.45 8.82
CA ALA A 77 -2.77 -10.28 7.60
C ALA A 77 -1.93 -10.52 6.33
N THR A 78 -2.60 -11.09 5.33
CA THR A 78 -2.08 -11.40 4.00
C THR A 78 -2.55 -10.37 2.98
N LYS A 79 -1.93 -10.33 1.80
CA LYS A 79 -2.41 -9.49 0.70
C LYS A 79 -3.89 -9.77 0.36
N SER A 80 -4.31 -11.03 0.42
CA SER A 80 -5.70 -11.41 0.18
C SER A 80 -6.68 -10.79 1.20
N ASP A 81 -6.28 -10.61 2.46
CA ASP A 81 -7.13 -9.94 3.46
C ASP A 81 -7.38 -8.47 3.13
N PHE A 82 -6.39 -7.80 2.54
CA PHE A 82 -6.53 -6.43 2.03
C PHE A 82 -7.42 -6.38 0.79
N ASP A 83 -7.29 -7.33 -0.14
CA ASP A 83 -8.10 -7.38 -1.37
C ASP A 83 -9.56 -7.73 -1.11
N ASN A 84 -9.84 -8.50 -0.06
CA ASN A 84 -11.20 -8.84 0.36
C ASN A 84 -11.87 -7.72 1.18
N LEU A 85 -11.11 -6.73 1.65
CA LEU A 85 -11.65 -5.59 2.38
C LEU A 85 -12.34 -4.64 1.41
N ILE A 86 -13.61 -4.31 1.67
CA ILE A 86 -14.31 -3.29 0.90
C ILE A 86 -13.85 -1.90 1.34
N GLY A 87 -13.32 -1.13 0.38
CA GLY A 87 -12.90 0.25 0.60
C GLY A 87 -14.05 1.18 0.98
N ILE A 88 -13.77 2.16 1.83
CA ILE A 88 -14.71 3.24 2.16
C ILE A 88 -14.43 4.39 1.19
N HIS A 89 -15.43 4.76 0.38
CA HIS A 89 -15.27 5.78 -0.65
C HIS A 89 -16.02 7.08 -0.32
N PRO A 90 -15.43 8.28 -0.55
CA PRO A 90 -14.04 8.54 -0.94
C PRO A 90 -13.12 8.67 0.28
N THR A 91 -12.07 7.85 0.38
CA THR A 91 -11.05 8.00 1.44
C THR A 91 -9.64 7.69 0.94
N CYS A 92 -8.63 8.34 1.51
CA CYS A 92 -7.23 8.01 1.19
C CYS A 92 -6.87 6.56 1.56
N ALA A 93 -7.52 5.98 2.57
CA ALA A 93 -7.23 4.63 3.03
C ALA A 93 -7.70 3.54 2.05
N GLU A 94 -8.68 3.83 1.20
CA GLU A 94 -9.28 2.83 0.29
C GLU A 94 -8.27 2.29 -0.74
N ILE A 95 -7.20 3.05 -1.05
CA ILE A 95 -6.17 2.59 -1.99
C ILE A 95 -5.57 1.24 -1.57
N PHE A 96 -5.47 0.98 -0.27
CA PHE A 96 -4.91 -0.27 0.25
C PHE A 96 -5.75 -1.51 -0.07
N THR A 97 -7.03 -1.34 -0.45
CA THR A 97 -7.90 -2.46 -0.83
C THR A 97 -7.84 -2.80 -2.32
N THR A 98 -7.08 -2.04 -3.12
CA THR A 98 -7.03 -2.18 -4.58
C THR A 98 -5.62 -2.15 -5.17
N LEU A 99 -4.57 -2.29 -4.33
CA LEU A 99 -3.18 -2.32 -4.79
C LEU A 99 -2.90 -3.57 -5.63
N ASN A 100 -2.80 -3.41 -6.96
CA ASN A 100 -2.60 -4.51 -7.91
C ASN A 100 -1.29 -4.42 -8.71
N ILE A 101 -0.63 -3.26 -8.68
CA ILE A 101 0.62 -3.04 -9.39
C ILE A 101 1.76 -3.46 -8.48
N THR A 102 2.67 -4.28 -8.99
CA THR A 102 3.88 -4.68 -8.25
C THR A 102 5.11 -4.00 -8.81
N LYS A 103 6.07 -3.67 -7.92
CA LYS A 103 7.37 -3.13 -8.34
C LYS A 103 8.08 -4.03 -9.34
N ARG A 104 8.04 -5.35 -9.12
CA ARG A 104 8.68 -6.35 -9.99
C ARG A 104 8.10 -6.35 -11.41
N SER A 105 6.83 -5.97 -11.57
CA SER A 105 6.18 -5.90 -12.88
C SER A 105 6.68 -4.75 -13.75
N GLY A 106 7.32 -3.73 -13.15
CA GLY A 106 7.80 -2.54 -13.86
C GLY A 106 6.70 -1.64 -14.46
N LYS A 107 5.43 -1.88 -14.13
CA LYS A 107 4.30 -1.05 -14.59
C LYS A 107 4.32 0.32 -13.91
N ASP A 108 3.80 1.32 -14.61
CA ASP A 108 3.60 2.67 -14.06
C ASP A 108 2.58 2.65 -12.91
N VAL A 109 2.87 3.39 -11.85
CA VAL A 109 2.08 3.49 -10.62
C VAL A 109 1.39 4.84 -10.45
N ASN A 110 1.63 5.78 -11.36
CA ASN A 110 0.93 7.06 -11.32
C ASN A 110 -0.58 6.81 -11.40
N ALA A 111 -1.31 7.44 -10.50
CA ALA A 111 -2.76 7.45 -10.56
C ALA A 111 -3.16 8.06 -11.90
N GLN A 112 -3.79 7.25 -12.75
CA GLN A 112 -4.43 7.77 -13.93
C GLN A 112 -5.68 8.52 -13.45
N GLY A 113 -5.76 9.81 -13.78
CA GLY A 113 -6.98 10.58 -13.55
C GLY A 113 -8.18 9.92 -14.24
N CYS A 114 -9.39 10.28 -13.80
CA CYS A 114 -10.59 10.00 -14.58
C CYS A 114 -10.66 10.92 -15.80
#